data_AF-A0A2A4UR29-F1
#
_entry.id   AF-A0A2A4UR29-F1
#
_cell.length_a   1.000
_cell.length_b   1.000
_cell.length_c   1.000
_cell.angle_alpha   90.00
_cell.angle_beta   90.00
_cell.angle_gamma   90.00
#
_symmetry.space_group_name_H-M   'P 1'
#
loop_
_entity.id
_entity.type
_entity.pdbx_description
1 polymer ?
#
loop_
_entity_poly.entity_id
_entity_poly.type
_entity_poly.pdbx_seq_one_letter_code
_entity_poly.pdbx_strand_id
1 'polypeptide(L)' 'MNNIVAFLQSLIKISEQEITQLISIADFKQYPKEAVIFKPGIVCNEVFLMTQGLVRCHYLLGDKEVNLRLLGDNRQ' A
#
# COMPACT_ATOMS: atom_id res chain seq x y z
N MET A 1 9.02 7.24 7.55
CA MET A 1 7.97 7.22 8.59
C MET A 1 7.27 8.56 8.75
N ASN A 2 7.97 9.67 8.97
CA ASN A 2 7.34 10.98 9.21
C ASN A 2 6.32 11.38 8.12
N ASN A 3 6.60 11.06 6.85
CA ASN A 3 5.68 11.37 5.74
C ASN A 3 4.38 10.55 5.76
N ILE A 4 4.41 9.29 6.26
CA ILE A 4 3.19 8.48 6.42
C ILE A 4 2.34 9.02 7.55
N VAL A 5 2.96 9.36 8.67
CA VAL A 5 2.26 9.91 9.83
C VAL A 5 1.55 11.20 9.45
N ALA A 6 2.27 12.11 8.80
CA ALA A 6 1.70 13.36 8.30
C ALA A 6 0.56 13.11 7.28
N PHE A 7 0.71 12.13 6.39
CA PHE A 7 -0.34 11.76 5.44
C PHE A 7 -1.58 11.17 6.13
N LEU A 8 -1.41 10.29 7.11
CA LEU A 8 -2.55 9.72 7.85
C LEU A 8 -3.26 10.81 8.67
N GLN A 9 -2.51 11.69 9.33
CA GLN A 9 -3.05 12.81 10.09
C GLN A 9 -3.78 13.85 9.21
N SER A 10 -3.43 13.96 7.92
CA SER A 10 -4.15 14.86 7.01
C SER A 10 -5.50 14.31 6.55
N LEU A 11 -5.68 12.99 6.59
CA LEU A 11 -6.92 12.33 6.18
C LEU A 11 -7.87 12.04 7.34
N ILE A 12 -7.32 11.72 8.51
CA ILE A 12 -8.09 11.32 9.69
C ILE A 12 -7.54 11.97 10.95
N LYS A 13 -8.43 12.26 11.91
CA LYS A 13 -8.02 12.71 13.24
C LYS A 13 -7.50 11.50 14.02
N ILE A 14 -6.19 11.41 14.16
CA ILE A 14 -5.50 10.35 14.88
C ILE A 14 -4.56 10.97 15.93
N SER A 15 -4.60 10.44 17.14
CA SER A 15 -3.73 10.87 18.24
C SER A 15 -2.31 10.34 18.07
N GLU A 16 -1.35 10.95 18.76
CA GLU A 16 0.04 10.47 18.77
C GLU A 16 0.18 9.05 19.31
N GLN A 17 -0.65 8.66 20.28
CA GLN A 17 -0.66 7.33 20.86
C GLN A 17 -1.12 6.27 19.84
N GLU A 18 -2.20 6.55 19.11
CA GLU A 18 -2.71 5.67 18.05
C GLU A 18 -1.70 5.55 16.89
N ILE A 19 -1.03 6.64 16.52
CA ILE A 19 0.07 6.60 15.55
C ILE A 19 1.20 5.69 16.02
N THR A 20 1.60 5.82 17.27
CA THR A 20 2.69 5.01 17.84
C THR A 20 2.34 3.52 17.79
N GLN A 21 1.08 3.18 18.13
CA GLN A 21 0.57 1.81 18.00
C GLN A 21 0.55 1.34 16.54
N LEU A 22 0.06 2.16 15.62
CA LEU A 22 0.00 1.82 14.21
C LEU A 22 1.39 1.60 13.61
N ILE A 23 2.36 2.44 13.94
CA ILE A 23 3.76 2.27 13.50
C ILE A 23 4.34 0.97 14.06
N SER A 24 4.02 0.62 15.32
CA SER A 24 4.58 -0.57 15.96
C SER A 24 4.17 -1.89 15.29
N ILE A 25 3.04 -1.90 14.57
CA ILE A 25 2.53 -3.07 13.83
C ILE A 25 2.78 -2.98 12.31
N ALA A 26 3.30 -1.85 11.82
CA ALA A 26 3.55 -1.64 10.41
C ALA A 26 4.89 -2.25 9.99
N ASP A 27 4.90 -2.94 8.84
CA ASP A 27 6.11 -3.48 8.23
C ASP A 27 6.49 -2.69 6.97
N PHE A 28 7.77 -2.29 6.88
CA PHE A 28 8.30 -1.50 5.79
C PHE A 28 9.01 -2.40 4.78
N LYS A 29 8.41 -2.55 3.60
CA LYS A 29 8.94 -3.38 2.53
C LYS A 29 9.33 -2.55 1.31
N GLN A 30 10.37 -2.98 0.61
CA GLN A 30 10.77 -2.44 -0.68
C GLN A 30 10.73 -3.55 -1.72
N TYR A 31 10.30 -3.19 -2.93
CA TYR A 31 10.13 -4.12 -4.03
C TYR A 31 10.83 -3.57 -5.27
N PRO A 32 11.64 -4.37 -5.98
CA PRO A 32 12.19 -3.94 -7.27
C PRO A 32 11.07 -3.82 -8.30
N LYS A 33 11.37 -3.13 -9.40
CA LYS A 33 10.45 -3.02 -10.55
C LYS A 33 10.00 -4.43 -10.99
N GLU A 34 8.72 -4.54 -11.33
CA GLU A 34 8.07 -5.79 -11.79
C GLU A 34 7.98 -6.92 -10.75
N ALA A 35 8.36 -6.67 -9.50
CA ALA A 35 8.13 -7.63 -8.43
C ALA A 35 6.64 -7.83 -8.16
N VAL A 36 6.26 -9.10 -7.93
CA VAL A 36 4.91 -9.47 -7.47
C VAL A 36 4.83 -9.22 -5.96
N ILE A 37 4.06 -8.20 -5.57
CA ILE A 37 3.84 -7.84 -4.16
C ILE A 37 2.89 -8.84 -3.48
N PHE A 38 1.80 -9.18 -4.18
CA PHE A 38 0.78 -10.11 -3.69
C PHE A 38 0.46 -11.14 -4.77
N LYS A 39 0.51 -12.43 -4.42
CA LYS A 39 0.35 -13.53 -5.38
C LYS A 39 -1.14 -13.84 -5.63
N PRO A 40 -1.53 -14.14 -6.89
CA PRO A 40 -2.88 -14.62 -7.18
C PRO A 40 -3.24 -15.90 -6.40
N GLY A 41 -4.52 -16.06 -6.08
CA GLY A 41 -5.05 -17.26 -5.43
C GLY A 41 -4.87 -17.33 -3.90
N ILE A 42 -4.31 -16.29 -3.28
CA ILE A 42 -4.17 -16.18 -1.83
C ILE A 42 -5.19 -15.17 -1.29
N VAL A 43 -5.68 -15.38 -0.06
CA VAL A 43 -6.49 -14.39 0.66
C VAL A 43 -5.58 -13.26 1.17
N CYS A 44 -5.90 -12.03 0.80
CA CYS A 44 -5.14 -10.85 1.26
C CYS A 44 -5.64 -10.41 2.63
N ASN A 45 -4.81 -10.61 3.66
CA ASN A 45 -5.08 -10.15 5.04
C ASN A 45 -4.24 -8.91 5.41
N GLU A 46 -3.58 -8.30 4.43
CA GLU A 46 -2.71 -7.14 4.60
C GLU A 46 -3.36 -5.88 4.01
N VAL A 47 -3.16 -4.75 4.68
CA VAL A 47 -3.47 -3.41 4.14
C VAL A 47 -2.17 -2.77 3.69
N PHE A 48 -2.10 -2.43 2.42
CA PHE A 48 -0.91 -1.80 1.84
C PHE A 48 -1.06 -0.29 1.79
N LEU A 49 -0.07 0.40 2.35
CA LEU A 49 0.11 1.84 2.16
C LEU A 49 1.35 2.08 1.32
N MET A 50 1.17 2.62 0.12
CA MET A 50 2.27 2.92 -0.77
C MET A 50 2.84 4.31 -0.49
N THR A 51 4.16 4.38 -0.28
CA THR A 51 4.86 5.63 0.06
C THR A 51 5.59 6.26 -1.12
N GLN A 52 6.09 5.44 -2.04
CA GLN A 52 6.86 5.87 -3.20
C GLN A 52 6.73 4.84 -4.33
N GLY A 53 6.65 5.33 -5.57
CA GLY A 53 6.65 4.50 -6.77
C GLY A 53 5.26 4.30 -7.37
N LEU A 54 5.11 3.21 -8.11
CA LEU A 54 3.88 2.88 -8.84
C LEU A 54 3.56 1.40 -8.66
N VAL A 55 2.37 1.11 -8.16
CA VAL A 55 1.83 -0.25 -8.02
C VAL A 55 0.68 -0.44 -8.99
N ARG A 56 0.65 -1.61 -9.64
CA ARG A 56 -0.41 -2.01 -10.56
C ARG A 56 -1.22 -3.15 -9.96
N CYS A 57 -2.48 -2.89 -9.67
CA CYS A 57 -3.45 -3.90 -9.28
C CYS A 57 -4.13 -4.45 -10.53
N HIS A 58 -4.11 -5.76 -10.71
CA HIS A 58 -4.75 -6.46 -11.81
C HIS A 58 -5.40 -7.74 -11.30
N TYR A 59 -6.31 -8.29 -12.10
CA TYR A 59 -6.90 -9.60 -11.89
C TYR A 59 -6.90 -10.41 -13.19
N LEU A 60 -7.10 -11.71 -13.07
CA LEU A 60 -7.23 -12.60 -14.22
C LEU A 60 -8.71 -12.88 -14.49
N LEU A 61 -9.13 -12.69 -15.74
CA LEU A 61 -10.43 -13.09 -16.25
C LEU A 61 -10.20 -14.19 -17.31
N GLY A 62 -10.26 -15.45 -16.88
CA GLY A 62 -9.76 -16.57 -17.67
C GLY A 62 -8.23 -16.53 -17.76
N ASP A 63 -7.70 -16.52 -18.98
CA ASP A 63 -6.27 -16.39 -19.29
C ASP A 63 -5.83 -14.93 -19.51
N LYS A 64 -6.77 -13.98 -19.46
CA LYS A 64 -6.49 -12.56 -19.73
C LYS A 64 -6.24 -11.78 -18.46
N GLU A 65 -5.20 -10.98 -18.48
CA GLU A 65 -4.91 -10.00 -17.44
C GLU A 65 -5.74 -8.73 -17.67
N VAL A 66 -6.46 -8.29 -16.64
CA VAL A 66 -7.25 -7.06 -16.65
C VAL A 66 -6.70 -6.10 -15.60
N ASN A 67 -6.28 -4.92 -16.04
CA ASN A 67 -5.84 -3.86 -15.14
C ASN A 67 -7.06 -3.29 -14.39
N LEU A 68 -6.96 -3.28 -13.06
CA LEU A 68 -8.00 -2.73 -12.20
C LEU A 68 -7.67 -1.30 -11.79
N ARG A 69 -6.43 -1.07 -11.34
CA ARG A 69 -6.00 0.22 -10.79
C ARG A 69 -4.49 0.40 -10.88
N LEU A 70 -4.08 1.64 -11.10
CA LEU A 70 -2.73 2.10 -10.85
C LEU A 70 -2.73 2.95 -9.58
N LEU A 71 -1.83 2.63 -8.65
CA LEU A 71 -1.61 3.35 -7.40
C LEU A 71 -0.25 4.04 -7.52
N GLY A 72 -0.25 5.36 -7.68
CA GLY A 72 0.96 6.19 -7.75
C GLY A 72 1.19 6.98 -6.48
N ASP A 73 2.40 7.50 -6.28
CA ASP A 73 2.71 8.26 -5.08
C ASP A 73 1.97 9.60 -5.08
N ASN A 74 1.47 9.99 -3.91
CA ASN A 74 0.67 11.22 -3.74
C ASN A 74 1.53 12.50 -3.79
N ARG A 75 2.48 12.59 -4.72
CA ARG A 75 3.21 13.83 -5.00
C ARG A 75 2.31 14.72 -5.86
N GLN A 76 1.35 15.38 -5.22
CA GLN A 76 0.75 16.62 -5.73
C GLN A 76 1.47 17.81 -5.12
#